data_AF-A0A2A4YRM7-F1
#
_entry.id   AF-A0A2A4YRM7-F1
#
_cell.length_a   1.000
_cell.length_b   1.000
_cell.length_c   1.000
_cell.angle_alpha   90.00
_cell.angle_beta   90.00
_cell.angle_gamma   90.00
#
_symmetry.space_group_name_H-M   'P 1'
#
loop_
_entity.id
_entity.type
_entity.pdbx_description
1 polymer ?
#
loop_
_entity_poly.entity_id
_entity_poly.type
_entity_poly.pdbx_seq_one_letter_code
_entity_poly.pdbx_strand_id
1 'polypeptide(L)' 'MTKFNLKEYRIQSTGADGGHNYIIAEVIHNNVTRRLVVMFRDKSDEKKLSNGVNISVEGNLHDEDIKQDLTLLDARLI' A
#
# COMPACT_ATOMS: atom_id res chain seq x y z
N MET A 1 -2.72 4.17 13.84
CA MET A 1 -2.33 4.16 12.41
C MET A 1 -0.88 3.70 12.32
N THR A 2 -0.57 2.86 11.34
CA THR A 2 0.76 2.27 11.11
C THR A 2 1.38 2.93 9.88
N LYS A 3 2.69 3.17 9.93
CA LYS A 3 3.47 3.80 8.86
C LYS A 3 4.39 2.80 8.18
N PHE A 4 4.50 2.90 6.87
CA PHE A 4 5.46 2.15 6.07
C PHE A 4 6.22 3.08 5.12
N ASN A 5 7.52 2.86 5.01
CA ASN A 5 8.38 3.49 4.01
C ASN A 5 8.61 2.48 2.89
N LEU A 6 8.03 2.72 1.73
CA LEU A 6 8.06 1.82 0.59
C LEU A 6 9.08 2.32 -0.43
N LYS A 7 10.13 1.53 -0.64
CA LYS A 7 11.18 1.83 -1.64
C LYS A 7 10.90 1.18 -2.98
N GLU A 8 10.36 -0.04 -2.94
CA GLU A 8 9.98 -0.80 -4.11
C GLU A 8 8.51 -1.19 -3.97
N TYR A 9 7.72 -0.79 -4.95
CA TYR A 9 6.31 -1.12 -4.97
C TYR A 9 5.77 -1.14 -6.39
N ARG A 10 4.64 -1.81 -6.57
CA ARG A 10 3.91 -1.87 -7.84
C ARG A 10 2.56 -1.21 -7.67
N ILE A 11 2.27 -0.28 -8.56
CA ILE A 11 0.93 0.31 -8.67
C ILE A 11 0.06 -0.69 -9.45
N GLN A 12 -1.12 -0.96 -8.92
CA GLN A 12 -2.16 -1.78 -9.55
C GLN A 12 -3.44 -0.97 -9.66
N SER A 13 -4.31 -1.33 -10.59
CA SER A 13 -5.60 -0.67 -10.79
C SER A 13 -6.73 -1.69 -10.88
N THR A 14 -7.91 -1.34 -10.36
CA THR A 14 -9.10 -2.22 -10.39
C THR A 14 -9.91 -2.12 -11.70
N GLY A 15 -9.51 -1.32 -12.69
CA GLY A 15 -10.24 -1.20 -13.96
C GLY A 15 -9.45 -0.54 -15.09
N ALA A 16 -9.94 -0.71 -16.32
CA ALA A 16 -9.26 -0.23 -17.55
C ALA A 16 -9.26 1.31 -17.71
N ASP A 17 -10.24 2.02 -17.14
CA ASP A 17 -10.49 3.47 -17.37
C ASP A 17 -10.77 4.26 -16.08
N GLY A 18 -9.87 4.23 -15.10
CA GLY A 18 -9.96 5.13 -13.92
C GLY A 18 -10.60 4.54 -12.65
N GLY A 19 -10.42 3.22 -12.48
CA GLY A 19 -10.65 2.52 -11.22
C GLY A 19 -9.77 3.04 -10.08
N HIS A 20 -9.80 2.35 -8.94
CA HIS A 20 -8.93 2.71 -7.81
C HIS A 20 -7.53 2.17 -8.05
N ASN A 21 -6.53 3.02 -7.85
CA ASN A 21 -5.15 2.57 -7.78
C ASN A 21 -4.81 2.17 -6.35
N TYR A 22 -4.09 1.08 -6.22
CA TYR A 22 -3.58 0.59 -4.96
C TYR A 22 -2.13 0.14 -5.16
N ILE A 23 -1.44 -0.08 -4.05
CA ILE A 23 -0.04 -0.47 -4.09
C ILE A 23 0.15 -1.85 -3.50
N ILE A 24 1.02 -2.63 -4.15
CA ILE A 24 1.57 -3.86 -3.61
C ILE A 24 3.06 -3.66 -3.37
N ALA A 25 3.51 -3.94 -2.15
CA ALA A 25 4.93 -3.89 -1.77
C ALA A 25 5.32 -5.11 -0.92
N GLU A 26 6.61 -5.40 -0.85
CA GLU A 26 7.15 -6.35 0.13
C GLU A 26 7.73 -5.57 1.31
N VAL A 27 7.35 -5.95 2.53
CA VAL A 27 7.81 -5.31 3.76
C VAL A 27 8.21 -6.36 4.79
N ILE A 28 9.15 -6.00 5.66
CA ILE A 28 9.46 -6.81 6.83
C ILE A 28 8.47 -6.43 7.93
N HIS A 29 7.65 -7.38 8.36
CA HIS A 29 6.73 -7.24 9.48
C HIS A 29 6.88 -8.43 10.41
N ASN A 30 7.12 -8.18 11.70
CA ASN A 30 7.38 -9.23 12.70
C ASN A 30 8.49 -10.22 12.28
N ASN A 31 9.60 -9.70 11.74
CA ASN A 31 10.75 -10.46 11.23
C ASN A 31 10.46 -11.41 10.06
N VAL A 32 9.32 -11.26 9.38
CA VAL A 32 8.96 -12.04 8.20
C VAL A 32 8.70 -11.08 7.04
N THR A 33 9.18 -11.43 5.85
CA THR A 33 8.81 -10.72 4.63
C THR A 33 7.36 -11.04 4.29
N ARG A 34 6.50 -10.03 4.31
CA ARG A 34 5.08 -10.11 3.99
C ARG A 34 4.76 -9.21 2.80
N ARG A 35 3.80 -9.62 1.99
CA ARG A 35 3.20 -8.75 0.99
C ARG A 35 2.25 -7.78 1.67
N LEU A 36 2.37 -6.50 1.36
CA LEU A 36 1.54 -5.41 1.84
C LEU A 36 0.71 -4.86 0.67
N VAL A 37 -0.61 -4.83 0.85
CA VAL A 37 -1.57 -4.18 -0.05
C VAL A 37 -2.01 -2.87 0.60
N VAL A 38 -1.84 -1.74 -0.08
CA VAL A 38 -2.20 -0.42 0.42
C VAL A 38 -3.39 0.13 -0.34
N MET A 39 -4.50 0.31 0.37
CA MET A 39 -5.74 0.88 -0.14
C MET A 39 -5.85 2.34 0.31
N PHE A 40 -5.81 3.27 -0.65
CA PHE A 40 -5.88 4.69 -0.36
C PHE A 40 -7.29 5.14 -0.03
N ARG A 41 -7.40 6.07 0.91
CA ARG A 41 -8.66 6.71 1.27
C ARG A 41 -9.19 7.62 0.15
N ASP A 42 -8.29 8.35 -0.49
CA ASP A 42 -8.62 9.42 -1.43
C ASP A 42 -7.95 9.22 -2.79
N LYS A 43 -8.72 9.42 -3.87
CA LYS A 43 -8.23 9.37 -5.27
C LYS A 43 -7.11 10.37 -5.57
N SER A 44 -6.97 11.43 -4.77
CA SER A 44 -5.89 12.41 -4.94
C SER A 44 -4.53 11.82 -4.64
N ASP A 45 -4.43 10.91 -3.66
CA ASP A 45 -3.18 10.23 -3.31
C ASP A 45 -2.86 9.13 -4.33
N GLU A 46 -3.87 8.41 -4.79
CA GLU A 46 -3.75 7.43 -5.89
C GLU A 46 -3.11 8.02 -7.16
N LYS A 47 -3.40 9.29 -7.46
CA LYS A 47 -2.88 10.01 -8.64
C LYS A 47 -1.45 10.52 -8.47
N LYS A 48 -0.95 10.63 -7.25
CA LYS A 48 0.44 11.05 -6.97
C LYS A 48 1.43 9.89 -7.09
N LEU A 49 0.92 8.66 -7.22
CA LEU A 49 1.74 7.48 -7.35
C LEU A 49 2.52 7.50 -8.66
N SER A 50 3.84 7.33 -8.54
CA SER A 50 4.75 7.19 -9.67
C SER A 50 5.69 6.02 -9.40
N ASN A 51 6.03 5.25 -10.43
CA ASN A 51 6.96 4.13 -10.27
C ASN A 51 8.38 4.68 -9.99
N GLY A 52 9.08 4.11 -9.00
CA GLY A 52 10.48 4.43 -8.70
C GLY A 52 10.71 5.59 -7.72
N VAL A 53 9.66 6.14 -7.11
CA VAL A 53 9.78 7.13 -6.02
C VAL A 53 9.58 6.43 -4.69
N ASN A 54 10.46 6.67 -3.71
CA ASN A 54 10.22 6.19 -2.35
C ASN A 54 9.02 6.94 -1.76
N ILE A 55 8.02 6.22 -1.26
CA ILE A 55 6.84 6.83 -0.64
C ILE A 55 6.74 6.43 0.82
N SER A 56 6.14 7.32 1.61
CA SER A 56 5.72 7.04 2.97
C SER A 56 4.20 7.00 3.00
N VAL A 57 3.64 5.93 3.56
CA VAL A 57 2.19 5.76 3.69
C VAL A 57 1.83 5.52 5.15
N GLU A 58 0.71 6.08 5.57
CA GLU A 58 0.13 5.86 6.90
C GLU A 58 -1.33 5.41 6.75
N GLY A 59 -1.73 4.38 7.48
CA GLY A 59 -3.11 3.87 7.45
C GLY A 59 -3.45 2.93 8.61
N ASN A 60 -4.56 2.22 8.49
CA ASN A 60 -5.01 1.22 9.45
C ASN A 60 -4.50 -0.16 8.99
N LEU A 61 -3.55 -0.73 9.73
CA LEU A 61 -2.99 -2.04 9.40
C LEU A 61 -3.95 -3.14 9.85
N HIS A 62 -4.36 -3.97 8.89
CA HIS A 62 -5.10 -5.19 9.11
C HIS A 62 -4.18 -6.39 8.89
N ASP A 63 -3.99 -7.19 9.92
CA ASP A 63 -3.15 -8.40 9.92
C ASP A 63 -3.96 -9.55 10.56
N GLU A 64 -4.53 -10.43 9.73
CA GLU A 64 -5.37 -11.54 10.21
C GLU A 64 -4.59 -12.84 10.43
N ASP A 65 -3.73 -13.20 9.48
CA ASP A 65 -2.96 -14.44 9.49
C ASP A 65 -1.64 -14.23 8.72
N ILE A 66 -0.57 -14.88 9.17
CA ILE A 66 0.75 -14.85 8.54
C ILE A 66 0.73 -15.35 7.08
N LYS A 67 -0.24 -16.20 6.71
CA LYS A 67 -0.41 -16.70 5.34
C LYS A 67 -1.14 -15.71 4.42
N GLN A 68 -1.79 -14.70 4.98
CA GLN A 68 -2.52 -13.67 4.25
C GLN A 68 -1.65 -12.43 4.04
N ASP A 69 -2.04 -11.59 3.10
CA ASP A 69 -1.40 -10.30 2.91
C ASP A 69 -1.68 -9.38 4.10
N LEU A 70 -0.73 -8.51 4.39
CA LEU A 70 -1.02 -7.32 5.18
C LEU A 70 -1.85 -6.37 4.33
N THR A 71 -2.90 -5.80 4.90
CA THR A 71 -3.69 -4.76 4.21
C THR A 71 -3.62 -3.47 5.01
N LEU A 72 -3.18 -2.38 4.38
CA LEU A 72 -3.21 -1.04 4.94
C LEU A 72 -4.42 -0.29 4.38
N LEU A 73 -5.45 -0.16 5.20
CA LEU A 73 -6.72 0.49 4.86
C LEU A 73 -6.68 1.99 5.19
N ASP A 74 -7.56 2.76 4.55
CA ASP A 74 -7.69 4.21 4.72
C ASP A 74 -6.35 4.95 4.64
N ALA A 75 -5.48 4.48 3.75
CA ALA A 75 -4.11 4.95 3.69
C ALA A 75 -4.04 6.34 3.03
N ARG A 76 -3.04 7.12 3.45
CA ARG A 76 -2.67 8.40 2.85
C ARG A 76 -1.17 8.49 2.62
N LEU A 77 -0.77 9.26 1.62
CA LEU A 77 0.63 9.64 1.42
C LEU A 77 1.03 10.72 2.43
N ILE A 78 2.23 10.60 3.00
CA ILE A 78 2.81 11.56 3.96
C ILE A 78 4.19 12.05 3.55
#